data_AF-A0A6C0DQD0-F1
#
_entry.id   AF-A0A6C0DQD0-F1
#
_cell.length_a   1.000
_cell.length_b   1.000
_cell.length_c   1.000
_cell.angle_alpha   90.00
_cell.angle_beta   90.00
_cell.angle_gamma   90.00
#
_symmetry.space_group_name_H-M   'P 1'
#
loop_
_entity.id
_entity.type
_entity.pdbx_description
1 polymer ?
#
loop_
_entity_poly.entity_id
_entity_poly.type
_entity_poly.pdbx_seq_one_letter_code
_entity_poly.pdbx_strand_id
1 'polypeptide(L)'
;MLEQVNAVATSPFAIGIMLLLSNVASRYIVHEFSANDEEYGNNILLRRLAVFAVCFVGTRDLVVSILLTAGFVVLAGGLFRGKSVYAREGMDNSPDQKLREKAGLKGCDQPAYDKNTPPMF
;
A
#
# COMPACT_ATOMS: atom_id res chain seq x y z
N MET A 1 -18.81 -10.70 -27.33
CA MET A 1 -17.45 -10.38 -26.84
C MET A 1 -17.38 -10.36 -25.31
N LEU A 2 -18.28 -9.65 -24.61
CA LEU A 2 -18.31 -9.65 -23.13
C LEU A 2 -18.66 -11.01 -22.51
N GLU A 3 -19.52 -11.82 -23.15
CA GLU A 3 -19.86 -13.16 -22.63
C GLU A 3 -18.66 -14.12 -22.56
N GLN A 4 -17.76 -14.08 -23.54
CA GLN A 4 -16.57 -14.95 -23.53
C GLN A 4 -15.59 -14.56 -22.43
N VAL A 5 -15.44 -13.25 -22.18
CA VAL A 5 -14.63 -12.73 -21.06
C VAL A 5 -15.21 -13.19 -19.73
N ASN A 6 -16.55 -13.15 -19.59
CA ASN A 6 -17.22 -13.60 -18.38
C ASN A 6 -17.10 -15.12 -18.17
N ALA A 7 -17.19 -15.91 -19.25
CA ALA A 7 -17.01 -17.36 -19.21
C ALA A 7 -15.59 -17.76 -18.77
N VAL A 8 -14.57 -17.02 -19.21
CA VAL A 8 -13.18 -17.24 -18.75
C VAL A 8 -13.03 -16.82 -17.29
N ALA A 9 -13.62 -15.69 -16.88
CA ALA A 9 -13.50 -15.16 -15.53
C ALA A 9 -14.18 -16.02 -14.45
N THR A 10 -15.28 -16.70 -14.81
CA THR A 10 -15.98 -17.64 -13.93
C THR A 10 -15.41 -19.06 -13.95
N SER A 11 -14.45 -19.35 -14.84
CA SER A 11 -13.85 -20.68 -14.89
C SER A 11 -13.05 -20.98 -13.61
N PRO A 12 -13.18 -22.19 -13.03
CA PRO A 12 -12.46 -22.56 -11.81
C PRO A 12 -10.93 -22.54 -11.98
N PHE A 13 -10.45 -22.73 -13.22
CA PHE A 13 -9.03 -22.63 -13.54
C PHE A 13 -8.52 -21.18 -13.46
N ALA A 14 -9.25 -20.22 -14.03
CA ALA A 14 -8.88 -18.80 -13.92
C ALA A 14 -8.92 -18.30 -12.48
N ILE A 15 -9.95 -18.73 -11.72
CA ILE A 15 -10.05 -18.45 -10.28
C ILE A 15 -8.86 -19.06 -9.54
N GLY A 16 -8.50 -20.31 -9.81
CA GLY A 16 -7.36 -20.98 -9.18
C GLY A 16 -6.02 -20.29 -9.46
N ILE A 17 -5.77 -19.88 -10.71
CA ILE A 17 -4.58 -19.09 -11.09
C ILE A 17 -4.56 -17.77 -10.32
N MET A 18 -5.69 -17.06 -10.26
CA MET A 18 -5.75 -15.78 -9.56
C MET A 18 -5.62 -15.91 -8.05
N LEU A 19 -6.04 -17.04 -7.47
CA LEU A 19 -5.86 -17.35 -6.06
C LEU A 19 -4.38 -17.60 -5.72
N LEU A 20 -3.64 -18.29 -6.60
CA LEU A 20 -2.19 -18.45 -6.48
C LEU A 20 -1.45 -17.12 -6.65
N LEU A 21 -1.83 -16.31 -7.66
CA LEU A 21 -1.28 -14.97 -7.86
C LEU A 21 -1.55 -14.07 -6.65
N SER A 22 -2.73 -14.16 -6.04
CA SER A 22 -3.07 -13.42 -4.81
C SER A 22 -2.18 -13.79 -3.63
N ASN A 23 -1.67 -15.04 -3.57
CA ASN A 23 -0.75 -15.44 -2.51
C ASN A 23 0.60 -14.72 -2.65
N VAL A 24 1.14 -14.68 -3.88
CA VAL A 24 2.38 -13.96 -4.21
C VAL A 24 2.21 -12.44 -4.06
N ALA A 25 1.03 -11.93 -4.39
CA ALA A 25 0.63 -10.54 -4.29
C ALA A 25 0.73 -9.97 -2.87
N SER A 26 0.49 -10.79 -1.83
CA SER A 26 0.47 -10.37 -0.43
C SER A 26 1.73 -9.61 0.00
N ARG A 27 2.91 -10.02 -0.48
CA ARG A 27 4.19 -9.37 -0.20
C ARG A 27 4.30 -7.96 -0.79
N TYR A 28 3.64 -7.72 -1.93
CA TYR A 28 3.76 -6.47 -2.66
C TYR A 28 2.72 -5.44 -2.21
N ILE A 29 1.54 -5.86 -1.74
CA ILE A 29 0.46 -4.95 -1.29
C ILE A 29 0.94 -4.00 -0.19
N VAL A 30 1.78 -4.47 0.73
CA VAL A 30 2.31 -3.66 1.84
C VAL A 30 3.10 -2.44 1.34
N HIS A 31 3.82 -2.59 0.22
CA HIS A 31 4.59 -1.48 -0.34
C HIS A 31 3.72 -0.40 -0.99
N GLU A 32 2.40 -0.58 -1.13
CA GLU A 32 1.49 0.48 -1.65
C GLU A 32 1.32 1.60 -0.62
N PHE A 33 1.45 1.27 0.67
CA PHE A 33 1.29 2.20 1.78
C PHE A 33 2.63 2.77 2.29
N SER A 34 3.76 2.40 1.67
CA SER A 34 5.07 2.95 2.09
C SER A 34 5.10 4.47 1.90
N ALA A 35 5.59 5.17 2.92
CA ALA A 35 5.77 6.63 2.89
C ALA A 35 7.01 7.06 2.07
N ASN A 36 7.92 6.13 1.78
CA ASN A 36 9.15 6.39 1.03
C ASN A 36 8.87 6.39 -0.47
N ASP A 37 9.10 7.51 -1.16
CA ASP A 37 8.85 7.62 -2.61
C ASP A 37 9.73 6.68 -3.45
N GLU A 38 10.98 6.44 -3.03
CA GLU A 38 11.91 5.53 -3.73
C GLU A 38 11.43 4.07 -3.65
N GLU A 39 10.92 3.67 -2.48
CA GLU A 39 10.36 2.34 -2.25
C GLU A 39 8.98 2.18 -2.89
N TYR A 40 8.21 3.27 -2.92
CA TYR A 40 6.93 3.35 -3.63
C TYR A 40 7.13 3.28 -5.15
N GLY A 41 8.18 3.88 -5.71
CA GLY A 41 8.45 3.82 -7.15
C GLY A 41 8.80 2.41 -7.64
N ASN A 42 9.41 1.61 -6.76
CA ASN A 42 9.82 0.25 -7.10
C ASN A 42 8.61 -0.69 -7.25
N ASN A 43 8.64 -1.52 -8.31
CA ASN A 43 7.69 -2.60 -8.56
C ASN A 43 6.20 -2.17 -8.67
N ILE A 44 5.94 -0.98 -9.22
CA ILE A 44 4.56 -0.45 -9.34
C ILE A 44 3.61 -1.33 -10.16
N LEU A 45 4.12 -2.01 -11.19
CA LEU A 45 3.33 -2.95 -11.99
C LEU A 45 2.90 -4.17 -11.18
N LEU A 46 3.82 -4.73 -10.38
CA LEU A 46 3.55 -5.89 -9.53
C LEU A 46 2.50 -5.57 -8.47
N ARG A 47 2.53 -4.35 -7.89
CA ARG A 47 1.50 -3.92 -6.94
C ARG A 47 0.12 -3.77 -7.56
N ARG A 48 0.03 -3.15 -8.73
CA ARG A 48 -1.26 -3.01 -9.43
C ARG A 48 -1.83 -4.38 -9.81
N LEU A 49 -0.97 -5.30 -10.24
CA LEU A 49 -1.36 -6.68 -10.55
C LEU A 49 -1.79 -7.44 -9.29
N ALA A 50 -1.13 -7.18 -8.15
CA ALA A 50 -1.49 -7.75 -6.85
C ALA A 50 -2.88 -7.31 -6.38
N VAL A 51 -3.17 -6.00 -6.39
CA VAL A 51 -4.50 -5.48 -6.05
C VAL A 51 -5.57 -6.00 -7.02
N PHE A 52 -5.24 -6.03 -8.32
CA PHE A 52 -6.13 -6.57 -9.33
C PHE A 52 -6.47 -8.04 -9.09
N ALA A 53 -5.49 -8.88 -8.76
CA ALA A 53 -5.71 -10.29 -8.49
C ALA A 53 -6.68 -10.49 -7.31
N VAL A 54 -6.50 -9.75 -6.21
CA VAL A 54 -7.40 -9.80 -5.04
C VAL A 54 -8.81 -9.35 -5.42
N CYS A 55 -8.95 -8.23 -6.12
CA CYS A 55 -10.25 -7.72 -6.55
C CYS A 55 -10.96 -8.71 -7.48
N PHE A 56 -10.22 -9.30 -8.42
CA PHE A 56 -10.73 -10.25 -9.40
C PHE A 56 -11.22 -11.55 -8.75
N VAL A 57 -10.50 -12.09 -7.75
CA VAL A 57 -10.97 -13.26 -6.99
C VAL A 57 -12.28 -12.96 -6.26
N GLY A 58 -12.44 -11.73 -5.73
CA GLY A 58 -13.65 -11.28 -5.05
C GLY A 58 -14.84 -11.04 -5.98
N THR A 59 -14.63 -10.41 -7.14
CA THR A 59 -15.72 -10.01 -8.05
C THR A 59 -16.06 -11.08 -9.10
N ARG A 60 -15.09 -11.92 -9.49
CA ARG A 60 -15.19 -12.87 -10.62
C ARG A 60 -15.60 -12.24 -11.95
N ASP A 61 -15.36 -10.94 -12.08
CA ASP A 61 -15.65 -10.14 -13.26
C ASP A 61 -14.47 -9.21 -13.55
N LEU A 62 -13.99 -9.26 -14.79
CA LEU A 62 -12.81 -8.52 -15.27
C LEU A 62 -13.05 -7.01 -15.35
N VAL A 63 -14.25 -6.58 -15.73
CA VAL A 63 -14.58 -5.15 -15.86
C VAL A 63 -14.69 -4.52 -14.47
N VAL A 64 -15.42 -5.20 -13.58
CA VAL A 64 -15.62 -4.75 -12.20
C VAL A 64 -14.29 -4.71 -11.44
N SER A 65 -13.43 -5.72 -11.60
CA SER A 65 -12.14 -5.77 -10.90
C SER A 65 -11.18 -4.67 -11.34
N ILE A 66 -11.17 -4.28 -12.62
CA ILE A 66 -10.38 -3.14 -13.11
C ILE A 66 -10.88 -1.84 -12.49
N LEU A 67 -12.20 -1.63 -12.46
CA LEU A 67 -12.81 -0.43 -11.89
C LEU A 67 -12.51 -0.34 -10.38
N LEU A 68 -12.63 -1.45 -9.66
CA LEU A 68 -12.29 -1.53 -8.24
C LEU A 68 -10.81 -1.23 -7.98
N THR A 69 -9.93 -1.78 -8.82
CA THR A 69 -8.48 -1.54 -8.73
C THR A 69 -8.15 -0.07 -8.95
N ALA A 70 -8.78 0.58 -9.94
CA ALA A 70 -8.61 2.01 -10.19
C ALA A 70 -9.07 2.84 -8.99
N GLY A 71 -10.25 2.54 -8.44
CA GLY A 71 -10.77 3.18 -7.22
C GLY A 71 -9.82 3.00 -6.03
N PHE A 72 -9.32 1.77 -5.81
CA PHE A 72 -8.36 1.48 -4.76
C PHE A 72 -7.07 2.28 -4.91
N VAL A 73 -6.48 2.36 -6.10
CA VAL A 73 -5.23 3.10 -6.33
C VAL A 73 -5.41 4.60 -6.05
N VAL A 74 -6.56 5.18 -6.41
CA VAL A 74 -6.86 6.59 -6.12
C VAL A 74 -7.01 6.80 -4.60
N LEU A 75 -7.73 5.92 -3.90
CA LEU A 75 -7.92 6.00 -2.45
C LEU A 75 -6.60 5.76 -1.70
N ALA A 76 -5.82 4.74 -2.08
CA ALA A 76 -4.54 4.41 -1.47
C ALA A 76 -3.52 5.53 -1.69
N GLY A 77 -3.41 6.05 -2.92
CA GLY A 77 -2.49 7.14 -3.25
C GLY A 77 -2.89 8.49 -2.66
N GLY A 78 -4.19 8.75 -2.47
CA GLY A 78 -4.71 10.03 -1.99
C GLY A 78 -4.93 10.11 -0.48
N LEU A 79 -5.63 9.12 0.11
CA LEU A 79 -6.00 9.12 1.54
C LEU A 79 -4.95 8.44 2.41
N PHE A 80 -4.44 7.30 1.99
CA PHE A 80 -3.59 6.43 2.84
C PHE A 80 -2.09 6.57 2.59
N ARG A 81 -1.67 7.33 1.59
CA ARG A 81 -0.26 7.60 1.35
C ARG A 81 0.29 8.38 2.54
N GLY A 82 1.38 7.90 3.16
CA GLY A 82 1.95 8.42 4.41
C GLY A 82 2.38 9.90 4.45
N LYS A 83 2.15 10.65 3.37
CA LYS A 83 2.22 12.11 3.29
C LYS A 83 0.94 12.81 3.71
N SER A 84 -0.21 12.12 3.71
CA SER A 84 -1.50 12.72 4.08
C SER A 84 -1.57 12.91 5.60
N VAL A 85 -2.19 14.00 6.04
CA VAL A 85 -2.39 14.31 7.48
C VAL A 85 -3.19 13.20 8.17
N TYR A 86 -4.09 12.53 7.43
CA TYR A 86 -4.96 11.47 7.93
C TYR A 86 -4.28 10.10 8.00
N ALA A 87 -3.17 9.87 7.28
CA ALA A 87 -2.39 8.63 7.34
C ALA A 87 -1.29 8.66 8.42
N ARG A 88 -1.05 9.81 9.08
CA ARG A 88 -0.03 9.99 10.14
C ARG A 88 -0.53 9.64 11.54
N GLU A 89 -1.62 8.90 11.67
CA GLU A 89 -2.08 8.44 12.99
C GLU A 89 -1.05 7.48 13.60
N GLY A 90 -0.22 8.01 14.50
CA GLY A 90 0.80 7.25 15.24
C GLY A 90 2.14 7.96 15.44
N MET A 91 2.43 9.05 14.71
CA MET A 91 3.73 9.76 14.84
C MET A 91 3.73 10.96 15.79
N ASP A 92 2.58 11.56 16.10
CA ASP A 92 2.53 12.75 16.97
C ASP A 92 2.61 12.46 18.49
N ASN A 93 2.76 11.19 18.91
CA ASN A 93 2.70 10.81 20.32
C ASN A 93 3.68 9.68 20.71
N SER A 94 4.91 9.68 20.20
CA SER A 94 5.93 8.80 20.80
C SER A 94 6.17 9.23 22.26
N PRO A 95 6.21 8.30 23.25
CA PRO A 95 6.49 8.66 24.64
C PRO A 95 7.81 9.42 24.81
N ASP A 96 8.75 9.18 23.90
CA ASP A 96 10.03 9.87 23.80
C ASP A 96 9.91 11.36 23.46
N GLN A 97 8.87 11.82 22.76
CA GLN A 97 8.74 13.22 22.38
C GLN A 97 8.67 14.14 23.60
N LYS A 98 7.92 13.74 24.64
CA LYS A 98 7.84 14.48 25.92
C LYS A 98 9.17 14.48 26.69
N LEU A 99 9.95 13.39 26.60
CA LEU A 99 11.28 13.31 27.22
C LEU A 99 12.30 14.19 26.47
N ARG A 100 12.21 14.24 25.14
CA ARG A 100 13.06 15.06 24.26
C ARG A 100 12.77 16.55 24.37
N GLU A 101 11.50 16.94 24.42
CA GLU A 101 11.09 18.33 24.68
C GLU A 101 11.62 18.81 26.03
N LYS A 102 11.54 17.96 27.07
CA LYS A 102 12.16 18.25 28.38
C LYS A 102 13.69 18.34 28.33
N ALA A 103 14.33 17.66 27.37
CA ALA A 103 15.77 17.74 27.13
C ALA A 103 16.17 18.90 26.19
N GLY A 104 15.23 19.75 25.75
CA GLY A 104 15.50 20.87 24.85
C GLY A 104 15.74 20.48 23.39
N LEU A 105 15.45 19.23 23.01
CA LEU A 105 15.61 18.73 21.66
C LEU A 105 14.35 18.98 20.84
N LYS A 106 14.50 19.43 19.59
CA LYS A 106 13.37 19.60 18.66
C LYS A 106 12.70 18.25 18.38
N GLY A 107 11.37 18.28 18.25
CA GLY A 107 10.58 17.14 17.79
C GLY A 107 11.01 16.77 16.36
N CYS A 108 11.61 15.61 16.20
CA CYS A 108 11.92 15.03 14.91
C CYS A 108 11.24 13.66 14.86
N ASP A 109 10.34 13.49 13.89
CA ASP A 109 9.76 12.20 13.56
C ASP A 109 10.90 11.34 12.97
N GLN A 110 11.31 10.29 13.69
CA GLN A 110 12.36 9.32 13.30
C GLN A 110 13.81 9.76 13.57
N PRO A 111 14.20 9.92 14.85
CA PRO A 111 15.55 10.34 15.23
C PRO A 111 16.67 9.37 14.79
N ALA A 112 16.35 8.10 14.51
CA ALA A 112 17.33 7.13 14.03
C ALA A 112 17.67 7.28 12.52
N TYR A 113 16.82 7.99 11.76
CA TYR A 113 16.97 8.17 10.31
C TYR A 113 17.12 9.64 9.90
N ASP A 114 17.00 10.59 10.83
CA ASP A 114 17.22 12.00 10.57
C ASP A 114 18.71 12.29 10.36
N LYS A 115 19.10 12.49 9.10
CA LYS A 115 20.47 12.81 8.69
C LYS A 115 20.90 14.22 9.08
N ASN A 116 19.97 15.09 9.49
CA ASN A 116 20.26 16.49 9.82
C ASN A 116 20.64 16.68 11.29
N THR A 117 20.37 15.69 12.14
CA THR A 117 20.76 15.68 13.54
C THR A 117 21.90 14.68 13.78
N PRO A 118 23.01 15.10 14.42
CA PRO A 118 24.09 14.19 14.75
C PRO A 118 23.59 13.11 15.74
N PRO A 119 24.05 11.85 15.60
CA PRO A 119 23.68 10.79 16.54
C PRO A 119 24.17 11.16 17.95
N MET A 120 23.40 10.75 18.97
CA MET A 120 23.75 11.01 20.37
C MET A 120 24.93 10.18 20.89
N PHE A 121 25.49 9.29 20.06
CA PHE A 121 26.66 8.47 20.36
C PHE A 121 27.58 8.39 19.14
#